data_AF-A0A959LWH4-F1
#
_entry.id   AF-A0A959LWH4-F1
#
_cell.length_a   1.000
_cell.length_b   1.000
_cell.length_c   1.000
_cell.angle_alpha   90.00
_cell.angle_beta   90.00
_cell.angle_gamma   90.00
#
_symmetry.space_group_name_H-M   'P 1'
#
loop_
_entity.id
_entity.type
_entity.pdbx_description
1 polymer ?
#
loop_
_entity_poly.entity_id
_entity_poly.type
_entity_poly.pdbx_seq_one_letter_code
_entity_poly.pdbx_strand_id
1 'polypeptide(L)'
;MKYEKEILKSYEDPRFMHSREGRTIRMLAEYYHPQASLKKNRIYNTIVFFGSARSISSKDYKDKMKNLLILQKNGKNVDEEIRLLKKLEFTSKYYDATVEFARRISEWSKSLSTDNKVYVCTGGGPGMMEAANKGAFEAEFQNIGYNIELPFEQYPNPYITPELNFEFHYFFMRKFWFVYHAKAIVVMPGGFGTMDELMEMLTLEQTNVISKKVPIVLFGKEFWNNLINFDYLLEVGMISEKDLDLFIILDDVDEAFEYVVNGISKLIRIDE
;
A
#
# COMPACT_ATOMS: atom_id res chain seq x y z
N MET A 1 15.23 -4.27 -53.20
CA MET A 1 15.12 -3.69 -51.84
C MET A 1 15.64 -4.71 -50.85
N LYS A 2 16.82 -4.46 -50.24
CA LYS A 2 17.32 -5.29 -49.14
C LYS A 2 16.50 -4.93 -47.89
N TYR A 3 15.72 -5.88 -47.39
CA TYR A 3 15.20 -5.80 -46.03
C TYR A 3 16.39 -6.03 -45.09
N GLU A 4 17.04 -4.96 -44.63
CA GLU A 4 17.89 -5.06 -43.44
C GLU A 4 16.96 -5.34 -42.26
N LYS A 5 16.79 -6.63 -41.93
CA LYS A 5 16.24 -7.01 -40.64
C LYS A 5 17.24 -6.53 -39.59
N GLU A 6 16.91 -5.44 -38.92
CA GLU A 6 17.66 -4.94 -37.78
C GLU A 6 17.76 -6.08 -36.75
N ILE A 7 18.97 -6.58 -36.54
CA ILE A 7 19.22 -7.63 -35.56
C ILE A 7 19.27 -6.94 -34.20
N LEU A 8 18.17 -7.03 -33.46
CA LEU A 8 18.10 -6.57 -32.08
C LEU A 8 19.10 -7.35 -31.21
N LYS A 9 19.62 -6.71 -30.17
CA LYS A 9 20.35 -7.44 -29.12
C LYS A 9 19.39 -8.41 -28.43
N SER A 10 19.90 -9.54 -27.93
CA SER A 10 19.04 -10.59 -27.36
C SER A 10 18.16 -10.11 -26.21
N TYR A 11 18.62 -9.14 -25.41
CA TYR A 11 17.85 -8.54 -24.31
C TYR A 11 16.85 -7.46 -24.77
N GLU A 12 16.89 -7.06 -26.04
CA GLU A 12 15.93 -6.15 -26.68
C GLU A 12 14.91 -6.92 -27.53
N ASP A 13 15.08 -8.24 -27.76
CA ASP A 13 14.16 -9.06 -28.56
C ASP A 13 12.92 -9.44 -27.74
N PRO A 14 11.73 -8.88 -28.04
CA PRO A 14 10.51 -9.16 -27.28
C PRO A 14 10.07 -10.63 -27.39
N ARG A 15 10.44 -11.33 -28.48
CA ARG A 15 10.09 -12.75 -28.66
C ARG A 15 10.77 -13.62 -27.62
N PHE A 16 12.00 -13.28 -27.25
CA PHE A 16 12.72 -13.93 -26.15
C PHE A 16 12.29 -13.35 -24.81
N MET A 17 12.28 -12.02 -24.68
CA MET A 17 12.01 -11.34 -23.41
C MET A 17 10.60 -11.55 -22.88
N HIS A 18 9.61 -11.93 -23.70
CA HIS A 18 8.26 -12.33 -23.26
C HIS A 18 8.00 -13.84 -23.35
N SER A 19 8.99 -14.66 -23.75
CA SER A 19 8.83 -16.12 -23.77
C SER A 19 8.93 -16.72 -22.36
N ARG A 20 8.73 -18.05 -22.28
CA ARG A 20 8.95 -18.85 -21.07
C ARG A 20 10.42 -18.82 -20.63
N GLU A 21 11.35 -18.84 -21.59
CA GLU A 21 12.80 -18.82 -21.35
C GLU A 21 13.26 -17.47 -20.80
N GLY A 22 12.67 -16.36 -21.28
CA GLY A 22 12.94 -15.02 -20.75
C GLY A 22 12.37 -14.76 -19.35
N ARG A 23 11.53 -15.66 -18.79
CA ARG A 23 10.81 -15.44 -17.53
C ARG A 23 11.75 -15.11 -16.37
N THR A 24 12.82 -15.89 -16.21
CA THR A 24 13.80 -15.69 -15.13
C THR A 24 14.50 -14.33 -15.25
N ILE A 25 14.77 -13.87 -16.47
CA ILE A 25 15.38 -12.56 -16.69
C ILE A 25 14.42 -11.44 -16.29
N ARG A 26 13.13 -11.53 -16.65
CA ARG A 26 12.11 -10.56 -16.21
C ARG A 26 11.98 -10.52 -14.68
N MET A 27 11.98 -11.70 -14.04
CA MET A 27 11.99 -11.79 -12.57
C MET A 27 13.20 -11.10 -11.96
N LEU A 28 14.41 -11.34 -12.49
CA LEU A 28 15.61 -10.66 -12.02
C LEU A 28 15.57 -9.15 -12.27
N ALA A 29 14.95 -8.70 -13.35
CA ALA A 29 14.75 -7.27 -13.61
C ALA A 29 13.83 -6.63 -12.56
N GLU A 30 12.69 -7.26 -12.24
CA GLU A 30 11.77 -6.82 -11.18
C GLU A 30 12.39 -6.86 -9.77
N TYR A 31 13.46 -7.63 -9.59
CA TYR A 31 14.27 -7.58 -8.37
C TYR A 31 15.31 -6.46 -8.42
N TYR A 32 16.20 -6.44 -9.42
CA TYR A 32 17.33 -5.52 -9.42
C TYR A 32 16.96 -4.07 -9.72
N HIS A 33 15.89 -3.81 -10.49
CA HIS A 33 15.49 -2.44 -10.84
C HIS A 33 15.02 -1.64 -9.62
N PRO A 34 14.04 -2.11 -8.82
CA PRO A 34 13.68 -1.44 -7.56
C PRO A 34 14.87 -1.34 -6.61
N GLN A 35 15.66 -2.42 -6.45
CA GLN A 35 16.84 -2.41 -5.58
C GLN A 35 17.83 -1.30 -5.93
N ALA A 36 18.15 -1.15 -7.22
CA ALA A 36 19.08 -0.14 -7.70
C ALA A 36 18.54 1.28 -7.47
N SER A 37 17.25 1.51 -7.73
CA SER A 37 16.62 2.83 -7.53
C SER A 37 16.55 3.20 -6.04
N LEU A 38 16.10 2.29 -5.17
CA LEU A 38 16.05 2.52 -3.72
C LEU A 38 17.44 2.80 -3.14
N LYS A 39 18.46 2.01 -3.54
CA LYS A 39 19.84 2.22 -3.11
C LYS A 39 20.40 3.57 -3.57
N LYS A 40 20.12 3.98 -4.81
CA LYS A 40 20.52 5.30 -5.34
C LYS A 40 19.91 6.44 -4.53
N ASN A 41 18.67 6.29 -4.07
CA ASN A 41 17.95 7.27 -3.27
C ASN A 41 18.20 7.14 -1.75
N ARG A 42 19.08 6.22 -1.32
CA ARG A 42 19.36 5.91 0.11
C ARG A 42 18.10 5.52 0.91
N ILE A 43 17.18 4.81 0.27
CA ILE A 43 15.95 4.33 0.91
C ILE A 43 16.22 2.94 1.49
N TYR A 44 16.20 2.86 2.83
CA TYR A 44 16.42 1.60 3.55
C TYR A 44 15.24 1.19 4.42
N ASN A 45 14.35 2.12 4.73
CA ASN A 45 13.24 1.94 5.65
C ASN A 45 11.95 2.46 5.01
N THR A 46 10.90 1.65 5.04
CA THR A 46 9.58 2.02 4.56
C THR A 46 8.53 1.80 5.63
N ILE A 47 7.43 2.54 5.51
CA ILE A 47 6.16 2.20 6.15
C ILE A 47 5.19 1.84 5.03
N VAL A 48 4.52 0.70 5.17
CA VAL A 48 3.62 0.21 4.13
C VAL A 48 2.18 0.52 4.50
N PHE A 49 1.45 1.13 3.58
CA PHE A 49 0.01 1.36 3.70
C PHE A 49 -0.75 0.46 2.73
N PHE A 50 -1.67 -0.34 3.28
CA PHE A 50 -2.62 -1.14 2.51
C PHE A 50 -4.05 -0.66 2.76
N GLY A 51 -4.93 -0.89 1.77
CA GLY A 51 -6.35 -0.59 1.93
C GLY A 51 -7.11 -0.65 0.62
N SER A 52 -8.39 -0.30 0.68
CA SER A 52 -9.31 -0.30 -0.45
C SER A 52 -8.83 0.55 -1.62
N ALA A 53 -8.80 -0.02 -2.82
CA ALA A 53 -8.62 0.71 -4.08
C ALA A 53 -9.87 1.50 -4.52
N ARG A 54 -10.99 1.40 -3.79
CA ARG A 54 -12.29 1.97 -4.19
C ARG A 54 -12.69 3.20 -3.39
N SER A 55 -12.01 3.46 -2.28
CA SER A 55 -12.34 4.54 -1.37
C SER A 55 -12.09 5.91 -2.01
N ILE A 56 -12.79 6.93 -1.52
CA ILE A 56 -12.68 8.31 -2.00
C ILE A 56 -12.65 9.25 -0.79
N SER A 57 -12.11 10.45 -0.95
CA SER A 57 -12.12 11.45 0.13
C SER A 57 -13.54 11.81 0.56
N SER A 58 -13.73 12.26 1.81
CA SER A 58 -15.06 12.71 2.24
C SER A 58 -15.53 13.93 1.46
N LYS A 59 -14.61 14.74 0.95
CA LYS A 59 -14.92 15.86 0.06
C LYS A 59 -15.50 15.35 -1.27
N ASP A 60 -14.80 14.43 -1.94
CA ASP A 60 -15.25 13.87 -3.22
C ASP A 60 -16.56 13.12 -3.08
N TYR A 61 -16.76 12.41 -1.96
CA TYR A 61 -18.03 11.77 -1.65
C TYR A 61 -19.17 12.80 -1.59
N LYS A 62 -19.01 13.89 -0.83
CA LYS A 62 -20.02 14.96 -0.70
C LYS A 62 -20.29 15.65 -2.03
N ASP A 63 -19.24 15.97 -2.79
CA ASP A 63 -19.37 16.67 -4.08
C ASP A 63 -20.07 15.78 -5.12
N LYS A 64 -19.68 14.49 -5.23
CA LYS A 64 -20.35 13.52 -6.11
C LYS A 64 -21.81 13.30 -5.71
N MET A 65 -22.08 13.13 -4.41
CA MET A 65 -23.44 12.93 -3.91
C MET A 65 -24.33 14.14 -4.23
N LYS A 66 -23.83 15.36 -3.99
CA LYS A 66 -24.54 16.60 -4.33
C LYS A 66 -24.88 16.66 -5.83
N ASN A 67 -23.93 16.34 -6.69
CA ASN A 67 -24.13 16.35 -8.14
C ASN A 67 -25.18 15.31 -8.58
N LEU A 68 -25.12 14.09 -8.05
CA LEU A 68 -26.12 13.04 -8.35
C LEU A 68 -27.52 13.46 -7.90
N LEU A 69 -27.68 14.03 -6.71
CA LEU A 69 -28.98 14.52 -6.24
C LEU A 69 -29.55 15.66 -7.11
N ILE A 70 -28.70 16.52 -7.68
CA ILE A 70 -29.11 17.55 -8.65
C ILE A 70 -29.61 16.89 -9.95
N LEU A 71 -28.87 15.91 -10.48
CA LEU A 71 -29.26 15.19 -11.69
C LEU A 71 -30.58 14.43 -11.50
N GLN A 72 -30.77 13.80 -10.34
CA GLN A 72 -32.01 13.10 -9.97
C GLN A 72 -33.20 14.08 -9.94
N LYS A 73 -33.03 15.24 -9.31
CA LYS A 73 -34.06 16.31 -9.30
C LYS A 73 -34.40 16.84 -10.70
N ASN A 74 -33.42 16.83 -11.60
CA ASN A 74 -33.60 17.22 -13.00
C ASN A 74 -34.16 16.08 -13.88
N GLY A 75 -34.64 14.98 -13.28
CA GLY A 75 -35.32 13.90 -13.98
C GLY A 75 -34.40 12.85 -14.61
N LYS A 76 -33.09 12.87 -14.34
CA LYS A 76 -32.20 11.77 -14.76
C LYS A 76 -32.33 10.60 -13.79
N ASN A 77 -32.39 9.38 -14.31
CA ASN A 77 -32.29 8.17 -13.49
C ASN A 77 -30.81 7.95 -13.10
N VAL A 78 -30.50 8.17 -11.83
CA VAL A 78 -29.16 8.00 -11.23
C VAL A 78 -29.21 7.19 -9.93
N ASP A 79 -30.26 6.40 -9.75
CA ASP A 79 -30.51 5.68 -8.49
C ASP A 79 -29.43 4.63 -8.21
N GLU A 80 -28.92 3.98 -9.25
CA GLU A 80 -27.85 3.00 -9.14
C GLU A 80 -26.52 3.65 -8.75
N GLU A 81 -26.18 4.80 -9.34
CA GLU A 81 -24.98 5.57 -9.01
C GLU A 81 -25.03 6.06 -7.56
N ILE A 82 -26.18 6.54 -7.09
CA ILE A 82 -26.39 6.91 -5.68
C ILE A 82 -26.21 5.68 -4.78
N ARG A 83 -26.80 4.54 -5.16
CA ARG A 83 -26.68 3.29 -4.39
C ARG A 83 -25.22 2.83 -4.29
N LEU A 84 -24.46 2.89 -5.37
CA LEU A 84 -23.04 2.53 -5.40
C LEU A 84 -22.20 3.51 -4.58
N LEU A 85 -22.46 4.83 -4.71
CA LEU A 85 -21.73 5.85 -3.96
C LEU A 85 -21.95 5.75 -2.45
N LYS A 86 -23.18 5.47 -2.00
CA LYS A 86 -23.50 5.27 -0.57
C LYS A 86 -22.66 4.17 0.08
N LYS A 87 -22.27 3.13 -0.66
CA LYS A 87 -21.38 2.07 -0.14
C LYS A 87 -19.99 2.59 0.23
N LEU A 88 -19.57 3.72 -0.34
CA LEU A 88 -18.26 4.33 -0.10
C LEU A 88 -18.24 5.31 1.08
N GLU A 89 -19.42 5.75 1.56
CA GLU A 89 -19.57 6.69 2.68
C GLU A 89 -18.79 6.22 3.91
N PHE A 90 -18.96 4.95 4.27
CA PHE A 90 -18.25 4.33 5.38
C PHE A 90 -16.73 4.47 5.26
N THR A 91 -16.21 4.33 4.04
CA THR A 91 -14.76 4.36 3.80
C THR A 91 -14.19 5.75 3.61
N SER A 92 -15.00 6.79 3.45
CA SER A 92 -14.50 8.12 3.11
C SER A 92 -13.75 8.78 4.28
N LYS A 93 -14.23 8.56 5.51
CA LYS A 93 -13.53 9.00 6.73
C LYS A 93 -12.13 8.39 6.86
N TYR A 94 -11.99 7.12 6.46
CA TYR A 94 -10.70 6.43 6.52
C TYR A 94 -9.74 6.90 5.42
N TYR A 95 -10.25 7.36 4.26
CA TYR A 95 -9.40 8.01 3.26
C TYR A 95 -8.74 9.25 3.86
N ASP A 96 -9.53 10.14 4.46
CA ASP A 96 -9.01 11.38 5.04
C ASP A 96 -8.04 11.10 6.20
N ALA A 97 -8.35 10.11 7.04
CA ALA A 97 -7.45 9.63 8.09
C ALA A 97 -6.12 9.07 7.53
N THR A 98 -6.17 8.37 6.38
CA THR A 98 -4.97 7.84 5.72
C THR A 98 -4.06 8.97 5.23
N VAL A 99 -4.65 10.02 4.62
CA VAL A 99 -3.89 11.22 4.19
C VAL A 99 -3.18 11.83 5.39
N GLU A 100 -3.93 12.08 6.46
CA GLU A 100 -3.39 12.71 7.67
C GLU A 100 -2.29 11.87 8.33
N PHE A 101 -2.50 10.56 8.45
CA PHE A 101 -1.52 9.66 9.04
C PHE A 101 -0.23 9.63 8.21
N ALA A 102 -0.33 9.45 6.89
CA ALA A 102 0.83 9.41 6.01
C ALA A 102 1.59 10.76 5.97
N ARG A 103 0.86 11.89 6.04
CA ARG A 103 1.45 13.23 6.14
C ARG A 103 2.29 13.37 7.41
N ARG A 104 1.73 13.03 8.57
CA ARG A 104 2.44 13.11 9.86
C ARG A 104 3.67 12.20 9.92
N ILE A 105 3.57 10.98 9.40
CA ILE A 105 4.73 10.07 9.33
C ILE A 105 5.83 10.67 8.44
N SER A 106 5.45 11.29 7.33
CA SER A 106 6.41 11.92 6.42
C SER A 106 7.07 13.15 7.05
N GLU A 107 6.32 13.98 7.78
CA GLU A 107 6.84 15.13 8.54
C GLU A 107 7.81 14.68 9.64
N TRP A 108 7.44 13.66 10.41
CA TRP A 108 8.32 13.06 11.41
C TRP A 108 9.59 12.49 10.76
N SER A 109 9.44 11.76 9.66
CA SER A 109 10.56 11.16 8.93
C SER A 109 11.56 12.20 8.43
N LYS A 110 11.10 13.40 8.04
CA LYS A 110 11.98 14.52 7.67
C LYS A 110 12.93 14.94 8.79
N SER A 111 12.56 14.77 10.06
CA SER A 111 13.40 15.10 11.20
C SER A 111 14.52 14.08 11.47
N LEU A 112 14.44 12.90 10.84
CA LEU A 112 15.40 11.82 11.02
C LEU A 112 16.67 12.03 10.19
N SER A 113 17.76 11.40 10.63
CA SER A 113 18.99 11.32 9.84
C SER A 113 18.73 10.61 8.50
N THR A 114 19.49 10.96 7.46
CA THR A 114 19.26 10.50 6.09
C THR A 114 19.05 8.99 5.95
N ASP A 115 19.86 8.17 6.64
CA ASP A 115 19.78 6.71 6.53
C ASP A 115 18.69 6.08 7.40
N ASN A 116 18.13 6.87 8.34
CA ASN A 116 17.03 6.48 9.22
C ASN A 116 15.66 6.98 8.74
N LYS A 117 15.62 7.80 7.68
CA LYS A 117 14.37 8.24 7.06
C LYS A 117 13.51 7.04 6.68
N VAL A 118 12.21 7.18 6.93
CA VAL A 118 11.17 6.21 6.63
C VAL A 118 10.25 6.76 5.56
N TYR A 119 10.08 6.01 4.48
CA TYR A 119 9.34 6.46 3.31
C TYR A 119 7.99 5.76 3.22
N VAL A 120 6.94 6.52 2.90
CA VAL A 120 5.61 5.96 2.66
C VAL A 120 5.65 5.11 1.39
N CYS A 121 5.15 3.88 1.50
CA CYS A 121 5.11 2.90 0.43
C CYS A 121 3.70 2.34 0.30
N THR A 122 3.21 2.24 -0.93
CA THR A 122 1.85 1.73 -1.22
C THR A 122 1.85 0.88 -2.49
N GLY A 123 0.70 0.28 -2.80
CA GLY A 123 0.48 -0.40 -4.07
C GLY A 123 0.28 0.51 -5.29
N GLY A 124 0.37 1.84 -5.14
CA GLY A 124 0.33 2.83 -6.23
C GLY A 124 -1.04 3.07 -6.87
N GLY A 125 -2.06 2.28 -6.53
CA GLY A 125 -3.41 2.44 -7.05
C GLY A 125 -4.21 3.61 -6.46
N PRO A 126 -5.49 3.75 -6.84
CA PRO A 126 -6.42 4.72 -6.25
C PRO A 126 -6.83 4.35 -4.82
N GLY A 127 -7.70 5.15 -4.21
CA GLY A 127 -8.27 4.88 -2.88
C GLY A 127 -7.27 5.08 -1.75
N MET A 128 -7.19 4.14 -0.80
CA MET A 128 -6.32 4.27 0.38
C MET A 128 -4.83 4.34 0.01
N MET A 129 -4.43 3.69 -1.09
CA MET A 129 -3.07 3.78 -1.61
C MET A 129 -2.75 5.21 -2.05
N GLU A 130 -3.64 5.80 -2.86
CA GLU A 130 -3.55 7.20 -3.25
C GLU A 130 -3.57 8.14 -2.03
N ALA A 131 -4.45 7.90 -1.06
CA ALA A 131 -4.53 8.71 0.15
C ALA A 131 -3.19 8.75 0.90
N ALA A 132 -2.51 7.61 1.05
CA ALA A 132 -1.22 7.55 1.69
C ALA A 132 -0.12 8.25 0.87
N ASN A 133 -0.05 8.02 -0.45
CA ASN A 133 0.90 8.73 -1.31
C ASN A 133 0.65 10.24 -1.29
N LYS A 134 -0.62 10.66 -1.30
CA LYS A 134 -1.05 12.05 -1.22
C LYS A 134 -0.60 12.71 0.07
N GLY A 135 -0.78 12.06 1.22
CA GLY A 135 -0.31 12.60 2.51
C GLY A 135 1.19 12.85 2.53
N ALA A 136 1.98 11.90 2.00
CA ALA A 136 3.44 12.07 1.87
C ALA A 136 3.82 13.17 0.87
N PHE A 137 3.10 13.27 -0.25
CA PHE A 137 3.29 14.32 -1.26
C PHE A 137 2.98 15.71 -0.69
N GLU A 138 1.87 15.88 0.04
CA GLU A 138 1.49 17.13 0.69
C GLU A 138 2.49 17.54 1.78
N ALA A 139 3.12 16.56 2.43
CA ALA A 139 4.26 16.78 3.31
C ALA A 139 5.56 17.09 2.55
N GLU A 140 5.55 17.26 1.22
CA GLU A 140 6.73 17.46 0.36
C GLU A 140 7.84 16.42 0.63
N PHE A 141 7.47 15.14 0.70
CA PHE A 141 8.38 14.03 0.97
C PHE A 141 8.26 12.94 -0.09
N GLN A 142 9.39 12.32 -0.44
CA GLN A 142 9.39 11.22 -1.41
C GLN A 142 8.58 10.03 -0.89
N ASN A 143 7.92 9.34 -1.81
CA ASN A 143 7.08 8.19 -1.52
C ASN A 143 7.07 7.21 -2.70
N ILE A 144 6.74 5.95 -2.41
CA ILE A 144 6.97 4.82 -3.32
C ILE A 144 5.63 4.22 -3.75
N GLY A 145 5.54 3.86 -5.03
CA GLY A 145 4.43 3.09 -5.58
C GLY A 145 4.93 1.78 -6.18
N TYR A 146 4.50 0.66 -5.62
CA TYR A 146 4.69 -0.66 -6.20
C TYR A 146 3.39 -1.08 -6.90
N ASN A 147 3.24 -0.71 -8.17
CA ASN A 147 2.06 -1.03 -8.99
C ASN A 147 2.12 -2.46 -9.50
N ILE A 148 0.99 -2.98 -9.98
CA ILE A 148 0.91 -4.29 -10.61
C ILE A 148 0.16 -4.15 -11.93
N GLU A 149 0.64 -4.81 -12.97
CA GLU A 149 -0.08 -4.93 -14.24
C GLU A 149 -1.38 -5.71 -14.02
N LEU A 150 -2.51 -5.09 -14.34
CA LEU A 150 -3.84 -5.70 -14.27
C LEU A 150 -4.48 -5.75 -15.67
N PRO A 151 -5.38 -6.70 -15.93
CA PRO A 151 -6.05 -6.83 -17.23
C PRO A 151 -7.04 -5.68 -17.52
N PHE A 152 -7.26 -4.79 -16.56
CA PHE A 152 -8.08 -3.59 -16.68
C PHE A 152 -7.24 -2.37 -16.36
N GLU A 153 -7.61 -1.24 -16.96
CA GLU A 153 -6.85 -0.01 -16.88
C GLU A 153 -6.78 0.51 -15.44
N GLN A 154 -5.61 0.41 -14.84
CA GLN A 154 -5.27 1.03 -13.57
C GLN A 154 -4.10 1.97 -13.81
N TYR A 155 -4.32 3.25 -13.59
CA TYR A 155 -3.25 4.24 -13.64
C TYR A 155 -2.60 4.38 -12.26
N PRO A 156 -1.27 4.46 -12.18
CA PRO A 156 -0.59 4.89 -10.96
C PRO A 156 -1.13 6.25 -10.51
N ASN A 157 -1.37 6.41 -9.21
CA ASN A 157 -1.89 7.67 -8.69
C ASN A 157 -0.85 8.81 -8.87
N PRO A 158 -1.30 10.07 -9.02
CA PRO A 158 -0.43 11.17 -9.44
C PRO A 158 0.51 11.69 -8.34
N TYR A 159 0.42 11.15 -7.11
CA TYR A 159 1.20 11.61 -5.96
C TYR A 159 2.48 10.82 -5.74
N ILE A 160 2.68 9.73 -6.49
CA ILE A 160 3.88 8.90 -6.41
C ILE A 160 5.08 9.67 -6.93
N THR A 161 6.22 9.55 -6.23
CA THR A 161 7.48 10.13 -6.71
C THR A 161 7.90 9.46 -8.02
N PRO A 162 8.10 10.19 -9.13
CA PRO A 162 8.25 9.62 -10.47
C PRO A 162 9.35 8.53 -10.58
N GLU A 163 10.51 8.73 -9.97
CA GLU A 163 11.63 7.79 -9.98
C GLU A 163 11.48 6.59 -9.02
N LEU A 164 10.43 6.60 -8.19
CA LEU A 164 10.07 5.55 -7.23
C LEU A 164 8.72 4.89 -7.56
N ASN A 165 8.30 5.04 -8.82
CA ASN A 165 7.10 4.42 -9.36
C ASN A 165 7.47 3.17 -10.15
N PHE A 166 7.22 2.00 -9.57
CA PHE A 166 7.57 0.71 -10.16
C PHE A 166 6.29 -0.02 -10.57
N GLU A 167 6.34 -0.72 -11.71
CA GLU A 167 5.27 -1.60 -12.16
C GLU A 167 5.80 -3.03 -12.23
N PHE A 168 5.08 -3.94 -11.59
CA PHE A 168 5.42 -5.36 -11.51
C PHE A 168 4.46 -6.16 -12.38
N HIS A 169 4.96 -7.22 -13.00
CA HIS A 169 4.13 -8.25 -13.61
C HIS A 169 3.89 -9.42 -12.63
N TYR A 170 4.86 -9.71 -11.75
CA TYR A 170 4.77 -10.83 -10.83
C TYR A 170 4.35 -10.39 -9.42
N PHE A 171 3.18 -10.84 -8.97
CA PHE A 171 2.65 -10.55 -7.62
C PHE A 171 3.64 -10.85 -6.49
N PHE A 172 4.32 -11.99 -6.54
CA PHE A 172 5.25 -12.37 -5.47
C PHE A 172 6.50 -11.47 -5.42
N MET A 173 6.93 -10.90 -6.56
CA MET A 173 8.03 -9.92 -6.57
C MET A 173 7.59 -8.61 -5.91
N ARG A 174 6.37 -8.17 -6.21
CA ARG A 174 5.77 -7.01 -5.56
C ARG A 174 5.64 -7.20 -4.04
N LYS A 175 5.13 -8.35 -3.62
CA LYS A 175 5.00 -8.74 -2.21
C LYS A 175 6.33 -8.70 -1.46
N PHE A 176 7.37 -9.27 -2.06
CA PHE A 176 8.74 -9.16 -1.53
C PHE A 176 9.14 -7.72 -1.23
N TRP A 177 8.87 -6.77 -2.15
CA TRP A 177 9.24 -5.37 -1.97
C TRP A 177 8.45 -4.64 -0.88
N PHE A 178 7.21 -5.04 -0.61
CA PHE A 178 6.49 -4.54 0.57
C PHE A 178 7.20 -4.95 1.86
N VAL A 179 7.66 -6.19 1.97
CA VAL A 179 8.22 -6.73 3.21
C VAL A 179 9.68 -6.29 3.44
N TYR A 180 10.50 -6.29 2.39
CA TYR A 180 11.95 -6.25 2.51
C TYR A 180 12.49 -5.02 3.27
N HIS A 181 11.87 -3.85 3.08
CA HIS A 181 12.25 -2.59 3.74
C HIS A 181 11.29 -2.14 4.84
N ALA A 182 10.18 -2.85 5.07
CA ALA A 182 9.16 -2.44 6.02
C ALA A 182 9.73 -2.32 7.45
N LYS A 183 9.35 -1.22 8.10
CA LYS A 183 9.53 -0.97 9.54
C LYS A 183 8.20 -0.85 10.26
N ALA A 184 7.10 -0.73 9.52
CA ALA A 184 5.75 -0.71 10.04
C ALA A 184 4.78 -0.99 8.90
N ILE A 185 3.60 -1.48 9.26
CA ILE A 185 2.51 -1.75 8.32
C ILE A 185 1.23 -1.17 8.90
N VAL A 186 0.54 -0.39 8.09
CA VAL A 186 -0.77 0.18 8.41
C VAL A 186 -1.78 -0.37 7.41
N VAL A 187 -2.77 -1.09 7.93
CA VAL A 187 -3.80 -1.75 7.13
C VAL A 187 -5.13 -1.03 7.36
N MET A 188 -5.50 -0.21 6.38
CA MET A 188 -6.78 0.48 6.34
C MET A 188 -7.89 -0.46 5.84
N PRO A 189 -9.18 -0.11 6.02
CA PRO A 189 -10.28 -0.91 5.51
C PRO A 189 -10.16 -1.20 4.01
N GLY A 190 -10.35 -2.47 3.63
CA GLY A 190 -9.97 -2.95 2.31
C GLY A 190 -10.66 -4.23 1.86
N GLY A 191 -10.36 -4.66 0.63
CA GLY A 191 -10.93 -5.86 0.02
C GLY A 191 -9.96 -7.04 0.01
N PHE A 192 -10.12 -7.94 -0.95
CA PHE A 192 -9.29 -9.14 -1.08
C PHE A 192 -7.79 -8.86 -1.14
N GLY A 193 -7.35 -7.87 -1.92
CA GLY A 193 -5.92 -7.53 -1.98
C GLY A 193 -5.38 -7.06 -0.64
N THR A 194 -6.16 -6.32 0.15
CA THR A 194 -5.75 -5.89 1.50
C THR A 194 -5.66 -7.07 2.46
N MET A 195 -6.61 -8.00 2.38
CA MET A 195 -6.59 -9.20 3.23
C MET A 195 -5.47 -10.16 2.85
N ASP A 196 -5.16 -10.31 1.56
CA ASP A 196 -4.03 -11.09 1.06
C ASP A 196 -2.72 -10.59 1.68
N GLU A 197 -2.45 -9.28 1.60
CA GLU A 197 -1.23 -8.71 2.19
C GLU A 197 -1.23 -8.78 3.72
N LEU A 198 -2.38 -8.58 4.38
CA LEU A 198 -2.46 -8.74 5.84
C LEU A 198 -2.11 -10.16 6.28
N MET A 199 -2.75 -11.17 5.68
CA MET A 199 -2.55 -12.57 6.06
C MET A 199 -1.13 -13.04 5.76
N GLU A 200 -0.55 -12.60 4.64
CA GLU A 200 0.86 -12.86 4.34
C GLU A 200 1.77 -12.28 5.43
N MET A 201 1.57 -11.02 5.83
CA MET A 201 2.39 -10.39 6.86
C MET A 201 2.27 -11.05 8.22
N LEU A 202 1.05 -11.37 8.65
CA LEU A 202 0.83 -12.09 9.91
C LEU A 202 1.50 -13.47 9.89
N THR A 203 1.41 -14.19 8.77
CA THR A 203 2.05 -15.50 8.62
C THR A 203 3.57 -15.40 8.66
N LEU A 204 4.16 -14.40 7.99
CA LEU A 204 5.61 -14.17 7.98
C LEU A 204 6.15 -13.84 9.37
N GLU A 205 5.44 -12.99 10.14
CA GLU A 205 5.78 -12.69 11.54
C GLU A 205 5.62 -13.93 12.44
N GLN A 206 4.48 -14.61 12.36
CA GLN A 206 4.19 -15.80 13.16
C GLN A 206 5.26 -16.88 12.97
N THR A 207 5.72 -17.08 11.74
CA THR A 207 6.73 -18.10 11.40
C THR A 207 8.18 -17.65 11.62
N ASN A 208 8.40 -16.39 12.05
CA ASN A 208 9.73 -15.77 12.20
C ASN A 208 10.60 -15.85 10.93
N VAL A 209 9.99 -15.97 9.75
CA VAL A 209 10.71 -15.89 8.47
C VAL A 209 11.34 -14.51 8.30
N ILE A 210 10.64 -13.49 8.77
CA ILE A 210 11.20 -12.16 8.95
C ILE A 210 11.79 -12.04 10.36
N SER A 211 13.04 -11.59 10.44
CA SER A 211 13.80 -11.55 11.69
C SER A 211 13.46 -10.35 12.59
N LYS A 212 12.63 -9.43 12.11
CA LYS A 212 12.28 -8.17 12.78
C LYS A 212 10.79 -8.15 13.01
N LYS A 213 10.38 -7.93 14.26
CA LYS A 213 8.98 -7.70 14.59
C LYS A 213 8.58 -6.30 14.15
N VAL A 214 7.81 -6.19 13.07
CA VAL A 214 7.29 -4.90 12.61
C VAL A 214 5.97 -4.57 13.31
N PRO A 215 5.76 -3.33 13.78
CA PRO A 215 4.46 -2.88 14.24
C PRO A 215 3.43 -2.95 13.10
N ILE A 216 2.36 -3.72 13.33
CA ILE A 216 1.22 -3.85 12.42
C ILE A 216 0.00 -3.19 13.07
N VAL A 217 -0.57 -2.19 12.39
CA VAL A 217 -1.80 -1.51 12.81
C VAL A 217 -2.94 -1.87 11.87
N LEU A 218 -4.02 -2.40 12.42
CA LEU A 218 -5.30 -2.53 11.74
C LEU A 218 -6.15 -1.30 12.09
N PHE A 219 -6.28 -0.36 11.16
CA PHE A 219 -6.99 0.89 11.41
C PHE A 219 -8.48 0.75 11.07
N GLY A 220 -9.37 1.16 11.97
CA GLY A 220 -10.82 1.02 11.82
C GLY A 220 -11.41 -0.18 12.57
N LYS A 221 -11.53 -0.11 13.91
CA LYS A 221 -12.05 -1.18 14.77
C LYS A 221 -13.41 -1.68 14.30
N GLU A 222 -14.30 -0.77 13.93
CA GLU A 222 -15.63 -1.11 13.39
C GLU A 222 -15.53 -2.02 12.16
N PHE A 223 -14.57 -1.76 11.26
CA PHE A 223 -14.38 -2.59 10.07
C PHE A 223 -13.80 -3.96 10.43
N TRP A 224 -12.69 -3.99 11.18
CA TRP A 224 -11.95 -5.22 11.46
C TRP A 224 -12.73 -6.18 12.36
N ASN A 225 -13.43 -5.69 13.39
CA ASN A 225 -14.24 -6.53 14.27
C ASN A 225 -15.44 -7.16 13.56
N ASN A 226 -15.95 -6.51 12.51
CA ASN A 226 -17.03 -7.09 11.68
C ASN A 226 -16.50 -8.04 10.60
N LEU A 227 -15.24 -7.92 10.20
CA LEU A 227 -14.66 -8.71 9.11
C LEU A 227 -14.08 -10.04 9.59
N ILE A 228 -13.25 -10.02 10.64
CA ILE A 228 -12.54 -11.20 11.14
C ILE A 228 -12.74 -11.30 12.65
N ASN A 229 -13.29 -12.43 13.10
CA ASN A 229 -13.36 -12.76 14.51
C ASN A 229 -12.07 -13.49 14.91
N PHE A 230 -11.05 -12.74 15.32
CA PHE A 230 -9.76 -13.29 15.77
C PHE A 230 -9.90 -14.11 17.05
N ASP A 231 -10.83 -13.74 17.95
CA ASP A 231 -11.10 -14.48 19.18
C ASP A 231 -11.63 -15.88 18.87
N TYR A 232 -12.46 -16.03 17.83
CA TYR A 232 -12.93 -17.35 17.39
C TYR A 232 -11.79 -18.21 16.83
N LEU A 233 -10.84 -17.62 16.10
CA LEU A 233 -9.66 -18.36 15.63
C LEU A 233 -8.83 -18.89 16.81
N LEU A 234 -8.72 -18.11 17.90
CA LEU A 234 -8.08 -18.56 19.13
C LEU A 234 -8.90 -19.64 19.83
N GLU A 235 -10.21 -19.44 19.99
CA GLU A 235 -11.13 -20.36 20.66
C GLU A 235 -11.10 -21.77 20.04
N VAL A 236 -11.09 -21.84 18.71
CA VAL A 236 -11.06 -23.12 17.98
C VAL A 236 -9.64 -23.66 17.73
N GLY A 237 -8.61 -23.00 18.27
CA GLY A 237 -7.22 -23.48 18.25
C GLY A 237 -6.52 -23.33 16.89
N MET A 238 -6.93 -22.37 16.05
CA MET A 238 -6.27 -22.07 14.78
C MET A 238 -5.07 -21.15 14.93
N ILE A 239 -5.03 -20.34 16.01
CA ILE A 239 -3.92 -19.48 16.40
C ILE A 239 -3.65 -19.61 17.91
N SER A 240 -2.48 -19.14 18.35
CA SER A 240 -2.10 -19.05 19.76
C SER A 240 -2.41 -17.67 20.35
N GLU A 241 -2.46 -17.56 21.69
CA GLU A 241 -2.68 -16.26 22.37
C GLU A 241 -1.65 -15.20 21.95
N LYS A 242 -0.39 -15.61 21.75
CA LYS A 242 0.71 -14.73 21.32
C LYS A 242 0.55 -14.20 19.90
N ASP A 243 -0.24 -14.87 19.06
CA ASP A 243 -0.48 -14.41 17.69
C ASP A 243 -1.38 -13.16 17.67
N LEU A 244 -2.16 -12.93 18.73
CA LEU A 244 -2.92 -11.70 18.90
C LEU A 244 -2.02 -10.50 19.23
N ASP A 245 -0.80 -10.72 19.71
CA ASP A 245 0.19 -9.66 19.95
C ASP A 245 0.87 -9.18 18.65
N LEU A 246 0.62 -9.84 17.51
CA LEU A 246 1.24 -9.49 16.22
C LEU A 246 0.72 -8.17 15.64
N PHE A 247 -0.48 -7.75 16.02
CA PHE A 247 -1.11 -6.54 15.51
C PHE A 247 -1.87 -5.81 16.61
N ILE A 248 -2.18 -4.54 16.37
CA ILE A 248 -3.08 -3.75 17.21
C ILE A 248 -4.20 -3.15 16.36
N ILE A 249 -5.42 -3.11 16.89
CA ILE A 249 -6.56 -2.49 16.22
C ILE A 249 -6.81 -1.11 16.82
N LEU A 250 -6.70 -0.06 16.01
CA LEU A 250 -6.81 1.34 16.43
C LEU A 250 -7.82 2.10 15.56
N ASP A 251 -8.37 3.19 16.09
CA ASP A 251 -9.35 4.05 15.39
C ASP A 251 -8.92 5.51 15.28
N ASP A 252 -7.89 5.89 16.02
CA ASP A 252 -7.44 7.26 16.14
C ASP A 252 -6.04 7.43 15.52
N VAL A 253 -5.85 8.53 14.78
CA VAL A 253 -4.60 8.79 14.06
C VAL A 253 -3.47 9.14 15.02
N ASP A 254 -3.75 9.83 16.13
CA ASP A 254 -2.73 10.13 17.15
C ASP A 254 -2.21 8.84 17.79
N GLU A 255 -3.11 7.97 18.26
CA GLU A 255 -2.74 6.68 18.87
C GLU A 255 -1.95 5.80 17.89
N ALA A 256 -2.42 5.68 16.65
CA ALA A 256 -1.75 4.88 15.63
C ALA A 256 -0.38 5.45 15.25
N PHE A 257 -0.26 6.77 15.15
CA PHE A 257 1.00 7.45 14.89
C PHE A 257 2.02 7.19 16.00
N GLU A 258 1.62 7.37 17.26
CA GLU A 258 2.51 7.13 18.41
C GLU A 258 2.97 5.67 18.47
N TYR A 259 2.05 4.72 18.31
CA TYR A 259 2.39 3.30 18.31
C TYR A 259 3.41 2.94 17.21
N VAL A 260 3.16 3.41 15.98
CA VAL A 260 4.03 3.15 14.83
C VAL A 260 5.39 3.82 15.01
N VAL A 261 5.45 5.10 15.39
CA VAL A 261 6.71 5.82 15.59
C VAL A 261 7.55 5.15 16.68
N ASN A 262 6.95 4.79 17.82
CA ASN A 262 7.65 4.09 18.89
C ASN A 262 8.18 2.72 18.45
N GLY A 263 7.39 1.98 17.67
CA GLY A 263 7.81 0.69 17.12
C GLY A 263 8.96 0.82 16.12
N ILE A 264 8.86 1.78 15.20
CA ILE A 264 9.90 2.06 14.22
C ILE A 264 11.19 2.48 14.93
N SER A 265 11.16 3.45 15.84
CA SER A 265 12.36 3.98 16.51
C SER A 265 13.22 2.90 17.17
N LYS A 266 12.58 1.86 17.75
CA LYS A 266 13.26 0.68 18.30
C LYS A 266 13.96 -0.16 17.23
N LEU A 267 13.38 -0.28 16.03
CA LEU A 267 13.93 -1.06 14.92
C LEU A 267 15.10 -0.37 14.21
N ILE A 268 15.06 0.96 14.12
CA ILE A 268 16.12 1.76 13.46
C ILE A 268 17.16 2.31 14.45
N ARG A 269 17.09 1.92 15.73
CA ARG A 269 18.03 2.28 16.80
C ARG A 269 18.27 3.79 16.88
N ILE A 270 17.20 4.58 16.92
CA ILE A 270 17.33 6.03 17.11
C ILE A 270 17.91 6.38 18.49
N ASP A 271 17.91 5.44 19.45
CA ASP A 271 18.33 5.64 20.84
C ASP A 271 19.62 4.88 21.26
N GLU A 272 20.48 4.46 20.32
CA GLU A 272 21.85 3.95 20.58
C GLU A 272 22.91 4.86 19.95
#